data_AF-A0A921QZY3-F1
#
_entry.id   AF-A0A921QZY3-F1
#
_cell.length_a   1.000
_cell.length_b   1.000
_cell.length_c   1.000
_cell.angle_alpha   90.00
_cell.angle_beta   90.00
_cell.angle_gamma   90.00
#
_symmetry.space_group_name_H-M   'P 1'
#
loop_
_entity.id
_entity.type
_entity.pdbx_description
1 polymer ?
#
loop_
_entity_poly.entity_id
_entity_poly.type
_entity_poly.pdbx_seq_one_letter_code
_entity_poly.pdbx_strand_id
1 'polypeptide(L)'
;MVTDGGEKDSGHAAEWRFAQAAAAAKDEGALAVADDKMSIVAVRFKINASVDAHDPRPVLPLAHGDPSVFPAFRIAAEAKDAMATAIWTGKYNYYPTGVGLPDARWKNARNSKTTMSKFNTIR
;
A
#
# COMPACT_ATOMS: atom_id res chain seq x y z
N MET A 1 2.51 -67.57 -30.82
CA MET A 1 3.16 -66.25 -31.05
C MET A 1 2.49 -65.26 -30.12
N VAL A 2 3.26 -64.76 -29.16
CA VAL A 2 2.84 -63.76 -28.17
C VAL A 2 2.94 -62.39 -28.84
N THR A 3 1.86 -61.61 -28.77
CA THR A 3 1.83 -60.16 -29.04
C THR A 3 1.02 -59.55 -27.90
N ASP A 4 1.70 -58.82 -27.01
CA ASP A 4 1.67 -57.35 -26.94
C ASP A 4 0.57 -56.93 -25.93
N GLY A 5 0.89 -56.38 -24.76
CA GLY A 5 1.65 -55.15 -24.57
C GLY A 5 0.64 -54.01 -24.45
N GLY A 6 0.40 -53.50 -23.24
CA GLY A 6 -0.59 -52.45 -23.02
C GLY A 6 -0.92 -52.19 -21.56
N GLU A 7 0.11 -51.97 -20.73
CA GLU A 7 -0.03 -51.43 -19.38
C GLU A 7 -0.57 -49.99 -19.47
N LYS A 8 -1.82 -49.79 -19.02
CA LYS A 8 -2.42 -48.46 -18.91
C LYS A 8 -1.96 -47.82 -17.62
N ASP A 9 -0.80 -47.18 -17.69
CA ASP A 9 -0.29 -46.31 -16.64
C ASP A 9 -1.18 -45.06 -16.60
N SER A 10 -2.23 -45.11 -15.76
CA SER A 10 -3.10 -43.96 -15.50
C SER A 10 -2.44 -43.03 -14.49
N GLY A 11 -1.35 -42.40 -14.94
CA GLY A 11 -0.69 -41.31 -14.25
C GLY A 11 -1.68 -40.16 -14.07
N HIS A 12 -2.32 -40.11 -12.90
CA HIS A 12 -3.09 -38.95 -12.45
C HIS A 12 -2.08 -37.83 -12.17
N ALA A 13 -1.79 -37.02 -13.19
CA ALA A 13 -1.04 -35.80 -13.01
C ALA A 13 -1.75 -34.96 -11.93
N ALA A 14 -1.06 -34.72 -10.82
CA ALA A 14 -1.57 -33.92 -9.72
C ALA A 14 -1.91 -32.51 -10.24
N GLU A 15 -3.21 -32.24 -10.37
CA GLU A 15 -3.74 -30.94 -10.78
C GLU A 15 -3.41 -29.91 -9.67
N TRP A 16 -2.55 -28.95 -9.98
CA TRP A 16 -2.16 -27.90 -9.03
C TRP A 16 -3.32 -26.92 -8.81
N ARG A 17 -4.02 -27.07 -7.68
CA ARG A 17 -5.18 -26.22 -7.32
C ARG A 17 -4.77 -24.96 -6.58
N PHE A 18 -4.41 -23.91 -7.32
CA PHE A 18 -4.15 -22.57 -6.76
C PHE A 18 -5.43 -21.75 -6.44
N ALA A 19 -6.62 -22.25 -6.80
CA ALA A 19 -7.86 -21.46 -6.75
C ALA A 19 -8.72 -21.66 -5.48
N GLN A 20 -8.31 -22.51 -4.53
CA GLN A 20 -9.18 -22.88 -3.40
C GLN A 20 -9.51 -21.68 -2.49
N ALA A 21 -8.63 -20.68 -2.37
CA ALA A 21 -8.90 -19.48 -1.57
C ALA A 21 -10.02 -18.60 -2.15
N ALA A 22 -10.18 -18.55 -3.48
CA ALA A 22 -11.24 -17.78 -4.13
C ALA A 22 -12.58 -18.52 -4.14
N ALA A 23 -12.56 -19.86 -4.13
CA ALA A 23 -13.77 -20.68 -4.08
C ALA A 23 -14.33 -20.82 -2.65
N ALA A 24 -13.47 -20.89 -1.62
CA ALA A 24 -13.89 -20.93 -0.22
C ALA A 24 -14.51 -19.61 0.27
N ALA A 25 -14.21 -18.48 -0.39
CA ALA A 25 -14.80 -17.19 -0.09
C ALA A 25 -16.22 -17.00 -0.66
N LYS A 26 -16.77 -17.98 -1.40
CA LYS A 26 -18.10 -17.88 -2.02
C LYS A 26 -19.25 -18.36 -1.13
N ASP A 27 -18.96 -18.96 0.03
CA ASP A 27 -20.00 -19.57 0.88
C ASP A 27 -20.19 -18.88 2.25
N GLU A 28 -19.59 -17.70 2.44
CA GLU A 28 -19.95 -16.79 3.53
C GLU A 28 -20.24 -15.39 2.99
N GLY A 29 -21.49 -15.19 2.54
CA GLY A 29 -22.21 -13.90 2.67
C GLY A 29 -21.54 -12.62 2.16
N ALA A 30 -20.56 -12.68 1.26
CA ALA A 30 -19.90 -11.49 0.70
C ALA A 30 -20.53 -11.11 -0.65
N LEU A 31 -21.05 -9.88 -0.71
CA LEU A 31 -21.67 -9.20 -1.87
C LEU A 31 -23.17 -9.46 -2.12
N ALA A 32 -24.00 -9.15 -1.13
CA ALA A 32 -25.31 -8.57 -1.40
C ALA A 32 -25.52 -7.33 -0.52
N VAL A 33 -24.61 -6.37 -0.67
CA VAL A 33 -24.81 -4.99 -0.25
C VAL A 33 -24.30 -4.13 -1.41
N ALA A 34 -25.08 -4.11 -2.49
CA ALA A 34 -25.17 -2.94 -3.36
C ALA A 34 -25.94 -1.85 -2.60
N ASP A 35 -25.39 -1.47 -1.45
CA ASP A 35 -25.74 -0.24 -0.77
C ASP A 35 -24.86 0.85 -1.36
N ASP A 36 -25.42 2.03 -1.48
CA ASP A 36 -24.87 3.20 -2.15
C ASP A 36 -23.55 3.64 -1.47
N LYS A 37 -22.42 2.97 -1.77
CA LYS A 37 -21.11 3.27 -1.16
C LYS A 37 -20.53 4.53 -1.76
N MET A 38 -21.07 5.68 -1.35
CA MET A 38 -20.53 7.01 -1.61
C MET A 38 -19.18 7.17 -0.92
N SER A 39 -18.12 6.63 -1.52
CA SER A 39 -16.75 6.90 -1.07
C SER A 39 -16.39 8.37 -1.33
N ILE A 40 -15.58 8.96 -0.45
CA ILE A 40 -15.03 10.32 -0.64
C ILE A 40 -14.40 10.47 -2.03
N VAL A 41 -13.75 9.41 -2.52
CA VAL A 41 -13.14 9.37 -3.85
C VAL A 41 -14.22 9.39 -4.95
N ALA A 42 -15.28 8.59 -4.84
CA ALA A 42 -16.37 8.58 -5.82
C ALA A 42 -17.12 9.93 -5.87
N VAL A 43 -17.39 10.54 -4.71
CA VAL A 43 -18.03 11.86 -4.63
C VAL A 43 -17.12 12.94 -5.23
N ARG A 44 -15.81 12.92 -4.93
CA ARG A 44 -14.82 13.81 -5.55
C ARG A 44 -14.83 13.72 -7.08
N PHE A 45 -14.89 12.52 -7.64
CA PHE A 45 -14.93 12.33 -9.09
C PHE A 45 -16.22 12.89 -9.71
N LYS A 46 -17.37 12.68 -9.07
CA LYS A 46 -18.66 13.25 -9.52
C LYS A 46 -18.64 14.78 -9.52
N ILE A 47 -18.12 15.39 -8.45
CA ILE A 47 -17.99 16.86 -8.34
C ILE A 47 -17.05 17.39 -9.42
N ASN A 48 -15.89 16.76 -9.61
CA ASN A 48 -14.94 17.18 -10.65
C ASN A 48 -15.54 17.04 -12.07
N ALA A 49 -16.37 16.04 -12.32
CA ALA A 49 -17.04 15.84 -13.60
C ALA A 49 -18.12 16.89 -13.90
N SER A 50 -18.66 17.56 -12.87
CA SER A 50 -19.63 18.66 -13.04
C SER A 50 -18.99 20.03 -13.33
N VAL A 51 -17.66 20.12 -13.33
CA VAL A 51 -16.96 21.38 -13.62
C VAL A 51 -16.98 21.66 -15.12
N ASP A 52 -17.42 22.86 -15.50
CA ASP A 52 -17.37 23.32 -16.89
C ASP A 52 -15.92 23.63 -17.29
N ALA A 53 -15.46 23.02 -18.39
CA ALA A 53 -14.13 23.23 -18.94
C ALA A 53 -13.93 24.61 -19.57
N HIS A 54 -15.02 25.33 -19.87
CA HIS A 54 -14.97 26.68 -20.48
C HIS A 54 -15.02 27.80 -19.44
N ASP A 55 -15.18 27.48 -18.15
CA ASP A 55 -15.16 28.46 -17.08
C ASP A 55 -13.74 29.03 -16.91
N PRO A 56 -13.55 30.36 -16.90
CA PRO A 56 -12.24 30.98 -16.69
C PRO A 56 -11.69 30.81 -15.26
N ARG A 57 -12.50 30.34 -14.30
CA ARG A 57 -12.07 30.16 -12.91
C ARG A 57 -11.17 28.92 -12.77
N PRO A 58 -10.01 29.03 -12.10
CA PRO A 58 -9.13 27.89 -11.90
C PRO A 58 -9.74 26.88 -10.91
N VAL A 59 -9.68 25.59 -11.24
CA VAL A 59 -10.09 24.50 -10.37
C VAL A 59 -9.02 24.25 -9.31
N LEU A 60 -9.38 24.38 -8.03
CA LEU A 60 -8.46 24.09 -6.93
C LEU A 60 -8.66 22.65 -6.43
N PRO A 61 -7.67 21.74 -6.59
CA PRO A 61 -7.85 20.33 -6.27
C PRO A 61 -7.62 20.07 -4.77
N LEU A 62 -8.57 20.49 -3.93
CA LEU A 62 -8.51 20.38 -2.46
C LEU A 62 -8.69 18.95 -1.93
N ALA A 63 -9.27 18.06 -2.72
CA ALA A 63 -9.55 16.69 -2.32
C ALA A 63 -8.39 15.71 -2.64
N HIS A 64 -7.15 16.20 -2.73
CA HIS A 64 -5.97 15.34 -2.81
C HIS A 64 -5.51 14.95 -1.41
N GLY A 65 -5.46 13.65 -1.15
CA GLY A 65 -4.93 13.10 0.11
C GLY A 65 -3.40 12.93 0.11
N ASP A 66 -2.74 13.07 -1.04
CA ASP A 66 -1.28 13.01 -1.14
C ASP A 66 -0.69 14.42 -0.99
N PRO A 67 0.06 14.71 0.09
CA PRO A 67 0.69 16.01 0.27
C PRO A 67 1.79 16.28 -0.77
N SER A 68 2.37 15.26 -1.42
CA SER A 68 3.50 15.41 -2.35
C SER A 68 3.16 16.20 -3.62
N VAL A 69 1.86 16.27 -3.97
CA VAL A 69 1.34 17.02 -5.11
C VAL A 69 1.55 18.52 -4.94
N PHE A 70 1.58 19.02 -3.70
CA PHE A 70 1.74 20.44 -3.43
C PHE A 70 3.22 20.78 -3.23
N PRO A 71 3.79 21.75 -3.97
CA PRO A 71 5.19 22.14 -3.82
C PRO A 71 5.56 22.64 -2.42
N ALA A 72 4.57 23.06 -1.62
CA ALA A 72 4.76 23.51 -0.25
C ALA A 72 5.14 22.37 0.72
N PHE A 73 4.76 21.11 0.43
CA PHE A 73 5.10 19.96 1.27
C PHE A 73 6.26 19.21 0.64
N ARG A 74 7.49 19.65 0.92
CA ARG A 74 8.71 18.94 0.53
C ARG A 74 9.29 18.17 1.70
N ILE A 75 9.84 17.00 1.37
CA ILE A 75 10.71 16.25 2.27
C ILE A 75 11.85 17.18 2.72
N ALA A 76 12.13 17.17 4.03
CA ALA A 76 13.20 17.95 4.65
C ALA A 76 14.56 17.66 3.99
N ALA A 77 15.43 18.66 3.88
CA ALA A 77 16.74 18.51 3.21
C ALA A 77 17.60 17.43 3.89
N GLU A 78 17.57 17.40 5.22
CA GLU A 78 18.30 16.45 6.05
C GLU A 78 17.85 15.00 5.77
N ALA A 79 16.56 14.80 5.51
CA ALA A 79 16.04 13.48 5.17
C ALA A 79 16.50 13.04 3.77
N LYS A 80 16.58 13.95 2.80
CA LYS A 80 17.12 13.66 1.46
C LYS A 80 18.59 13.27 1.52
N ASP A 81 19.39 14.02 2.28
CA ASP A 81 20.82 13.78 2.41
C ASP A 81 21.12 12.47 3.16
N ALA A 82 20.33 12.17 4.19
CA ALA A 82 20.39 10.89 4.89
C ALA A 82 20.07 9.71 3.96
N MET A 83 19.06 9.84 3.10
CA MET A 83 18.73 8.82 2.10
C MET A 83 19.86 8.64 1.08
N ALA A 84 20.43 9.73 0.55
CA ALA A 84 21.55 9.66 -0.36
C ALA A 84 22.75 8.94 0.28
N THR A 85 23.07 9.28 1.52
CA THR A 85 24.15 8.64 2.30
C THR A 85 23.87 7.15 2.52
N ALA A 86 22.64 6.79 2.87
CA ALA A 86 22.26 5.38 3.06
C ALA A 86 22.45 4.56 1.77
N ILE A 87 22.09 5.12 0.62
CA ILE A 87 22.27 4.51 -0.70
C ILE A 87 23.76 4.37 -1.02
N TRP A 88 24.53 5.46 -0.92
CA TRP A 88 25.95 5.49 -1.26
C TRP A 88 26.79 4.55 -0.39
N THR A 89 26.47 4.44 0.90
CA THR A 89 27.21 3.56 1.80
C THR A 89 26.90 2.09 1.58
N GLY A 90 25.77 1.76 0.94
CA GLY A 90 25.30 0.39 0.73
C GLY A 90 25.02 -0.40 2.01
N LYS A 91 25.18 0.22 3.18
CA LYS A 91 25.10 -0.43 4.50
C LYS A 91 23.73 -1.00 4.80
N TYR A 92 22.68 -0.52 4.14
CA TYR A 92 21.29 -0.88 4.40
C TYR A 92 20.66 -1.70 3.27
N ASN A 93 21.45 -2.22 2.32
CA ASN A 93 20.96 -2.99 1.17
C ASN A 93 20.77 -4.49 1.49
N TYR A 94 20.35 -4.82 2.71
CA TYR A 94 20.17 -6.19 3.18
C TYR A 94 18.76 -6.37 3.77
N TYR A 95 18.35 -7.63 3.96
CA TYR A 95 17.05 -7.92 4.56
C TYR A 95 16.98 -7.44 6.02
N PRO A 96 16.04 -6.55 6.38
CA PRO A 96 15.84 -6.19 7.77
C PRO A 96 15.24 -7.37 8.55
N THR A 97 15.22 -7.27 9.87
CA THR A 97 14.41 -8.18 10.69
C THR A 97 12.93 -7.99 10.36
N GLY A 98 12.06 -8.98 10.63
CA GLY A 98 10.61 -8.88 10.32
C GLY A 98 9.90 -7.69 10.97
N VAL A 99 10.52 -7.06 11.97
CA VAL A 99 10.05 -5.87 12.68
C VAL A 99 10.77 -4.58 12.25
N GLY A 100 11.59 -4.62 11.21
CA GLY A 100 12.37 -3.50 10.68
C GLY A 100 13.79 -3.38 11.27
N LEU A 101 14.45 -2.26 10.96
CA LEU A 101 15.80 -1.96 11.46
C LEU A 101 15.75 -1.56 12.95
N PRO A 102 16.53 -2.20 13.85
CA PRO A 102 16.56 -1.84 15.27
C PRO A 102 16.88 -0.37 15.50
N ASP A 103 17.76 0.20 14.67
CA ASP A 103 18.17 1.59 14.77
C ASP A 103 17.03 2.60 14.53
N ALA A 104 16.21 2.34 13.51
CA ALA A 104 15.06 3.17 13.22
C ALA A 104 14.03 3.14 14.36
N ARG A 105 13.82 1.96 14.96
CA ARG A 105 12.84 1.78 16.05
C ARG A 105 13.21 2.53 17.31
N TRP A 106 14.46 2.44 17.77
CA TRP A 106 14.87 3.18 18.97
C TRP A 106 14.79 4.68 18.74
N LYS A 107 15.13 5.15 17.53
CA LYS A 107 15.08 6.56 17.20
C LYS A 107 13.64 7.08 17.24
N ASN A 108 12.70 6.33 16.66
CA ASN A 108 11.27 6.66 16.72
C ASN A 108 10.74 6.72 18.16
N ALA A 109 11.06 5.70 18.98
CA ALA A 109 10.64 5.65 20.37
C ALA A 109 11.26 6.79 21.23
N ARG A 110 12.47 7.24 20.90
CA ARG A 110 13.10 8.38 21.58
C ARG A 110 12.42 9.69 21.16
N ASN A 111 12.22 9.90 19.87
CA ASN A 111 11.61 11.12 19.34
C ASN A 111 10.20 11.34 19.91
N SER A 112 9.39 10.27 20.00
CA SER A 112 8.04 10.36 20.58
C SER A 112 8.03 10.74 22.07
N LYS A 113 9.01 10.27 22.84
CA LYS A 113 9.17 10.66 24.25
C LYS A 113 9.60 12.13 24.39
N THR A 114 10.51 12.59 23.54
CA THR A 114 10.97 13.98 23.55
C THR A 114 9.85 14.95 23.16
N THR A 115 9.03 14.61 22.17
CA THR A 115 7.85 15.44 21.81
C THR A 115 6.83 15.46 22.94
N MET A 116 6.51 14.32 23.56
CA MET A 116 5.58 14.29 24.71
C MET A 116 6.08 15.10 25.91
N SER A 117 7.38 15.05 26.21
CA SER A 117 7.96 15.87 27.28
C SER A 117 7.84 17.36 27.00
N LYS A 118 8.11 17.81 25.75
CA LYS A 118 7.98 19.22 25.38
C LYS A 118 6.55 19.73 25.48
N PHE A 119 5.56 18.91 25.09
CA PHE A 119 4.15 19.27 25.23
C PHE A 119 3.71 19.37 26.70
N ASN A 120 4.26 18.55 27.60
CA ASN A 120 3.90 18.57 29.02
C ASN A 120 4.55 19.72 29.81
N THR A 121 5.63 20.32 29.30
CA THR A 121 6.32 21.47 29.93
C THR A 121 5.71 22.83 29.57
N ILE A 122 4.84 22.90 28.56
CA ILE A 122 4.19 24.14 28.10
C ILE A 122 2.80 24.33 28.76
N ARG A 123 2.41 23.45 29.68
CA ARG A 123 1.17 23.55 30.47
C ARG A 123 1.49 23.88 31.91
#